data_AF-A0A5D4RZC0-F1
#
_entry.id   AF-A0A5D4RZC0-F1
#
_cell.length_a   1.000
_cell.length_b   1.000
_cell.length_c   1.000
_cell.angle_alpha   90.00
_cell.angle_beta   90.00
_cell.angle_gamma   90.00
#
_symmetry.space_group_name_H-M   'P 1'
#
loop_
_entity.id
_entity.type
_entity.pdbx_description
1 polymer ?
#
loop_
_entity_poly.entity_id
_entity_poly.type
_entity_poly.pdbx_seq_one_letter_code
_entity_poly.pdbx_strand_id
1 'polypeptide(L)'
;MAEEKGQHEKVQEGSAESKKDPGLEQNQSEKPLSFAALVVITGFMGGIFWSAIAYLCYYFSFTKIEPTVIFEPWAAGDWVDKWIGMVLAILAYGIISIGVAFVYYAILRRFKSMWVGAAYGVALFLLFFLVLYPLFPSIGSLMKIGVDTFVTSLCLYILYGVFVGYSISYEENELRAKHGSTDQVSQ
;
A
#
# COMPACT_ATOMS: atom_id res chain seq x y z
N MET A 1 47.32 61.09 48.53
CA MET A 1 46.05 61.84 48.63
C MET A 1 45.21 61.40 47.45
N ALA A 2 44.34 60.41 47.66
CA ALA A 2 42.88 60.57 47.81
C ALA A 2 42.23 60.52 46.40
N GLU A 3 41.53 59.42 46.05
CA GLU A 3 40.04 59.33 45.97
C GLU A 3 39.49 60.11 44.75
N GLU A 4 38.58 59.63 43.90
CA GLU A 4 37.55 58.61 44.02
C GLU A 4 37.03 58.16 42.64
N LYS A 5 36.46 56.96 42.66
CA LYS A 5 35.47 56.31 41.78
C LYS A 5 34.65 57.19 40.81
N GLY A 6 34.37 56.64 39.63
CA GLY A 6 33.29 57.10 38.75
C GLY A 6 33.11 56.22 37.53
N GLN A 7 32.27 55.21 37.67
CA GLN A 7 31.80 54.27 36.64
C GLN A 7 30.93 54.99 35.58
N HIS A 8 30.75 54.35 34.42
CA HIS A 8 29.87 54.67 33.28
C HIS A 8 30.50 55.43 32.10
N GLU A 9 30.90 54.70 31.04
CA GLU A 9 30.20 54.74 29.75
C GLU A 9 30.69 53.60 28.82
N LYS A 10 29.74 52.77 28.36
CA LYS A 10 29.93 51.68 27.40
C LYS A 10 29.74 52.22 25.98
N VAL A 11 30.69 51.98 25.06
CA VAL A 11 30.45 51.90 23.59
C VAL A 11 31.58 51.02 23.00
N GLN A 12 31.38 49.73 22.76
CA GLN A 12 30.94 49.12 21.50
C GLN A 12 32.11 48.75 20.55
N GLU A 13 32.65 47.55 20.72
CA GLU A 13 33.17 46.76 19.60
C GLU A 13 32.39 45.44 19.57
N GLY A 14 31.49 45.35 18.59
CA GLY A 14 30.69 44.17 18.32
C GLY A 14 31.53 43.12 17.61
N SER A 15 31.87 42.04 18.31
CA SER A 15 32.21 40.77 17.66
C SER A 15 30.90 40.11 17.26
N ALA A 16 30.67 40.09 15.95
CA ALA A 16 29.51 39.49 15.32
C ALA A 16 29.55 37.96 15.41
N GLU A 17 28.33 37.40 15.40
CA GLU A 17 28.02 36.04 14.96
C GLU A 17 28.15 34.90 15.97
N SER A 18 27.29 34.94 17.00
CA SER A 18 26.59 33.72 17.43
C SER A 18 25.42 33.47 16.48
N LYS A 19 25.66 32.78 15.37
CA LYS A 19 24.60 32.14 14.60
C LYS A 19 24.68 30.64 14.84
N LYS A 20 24.10 30.24 15.97
CA LYS A 20 23.71 28.85 16.23
C LYS A 20 22.64 28.50 15.20
N ASP A 21 23.08 27.99 14.05
CA ASP A 21 22.17 27.40 13.07
C ASP A 21 21.44 26.24 13.77
N PRO A 22 20.11 26.28 13.93
CA PRO A 22 19.39 25.14 14.46
C PRO A 22 19.50 24.04 13.41
N GLY A 23 20.24 22.99 13.75
CA GLY A 23 20.33 21.77 12.95
C GLY A 23 18.93 21.36 12.55
N LEU A 24 18.70 21.35 11.25
CA LEU A 24 17.45 20.99 10.61
C LEU A 24 16.92 19.69 11.22
N GLU A 25 15.74 19.76 11.84
CA GLU A 25 15.00 18.59 12.36
C GLU A 25 14.59 17.61 11.25
N GLN A 26 14.93 17.91 9.99
CA GLN A 26 14.83 17.02 8.83
C GLN A 26 15.82 15.83 8.85
N ASN A 27 16.76 15.79 9.80
CA ASN A 27 17.61 14.62 10.04
C ASN A 27 17.05 13.70 11.14
N GLN A 28 15.74 13.72 11.37
CA GLN A 28 15.09 12.52 11.85
C GLN A 28 15.03 11.56 10.66
N SER A 29 16.03 10.67 10.58
CA SER A 29 15.87 9.42 9.84
C SER A 29 14.59 8.78 10.35
N GLU A 30 13.48 9.00 9.62
CA GLU A 30 12.27 8.24 9.78
C GLU A 30 12.74 6.79 9.76
N LYS A 31 12.58 6.09 10.90
CA LYS A 31 13.01 4.70 11.01
C LYS A 31 12.40 4.04 9.78
N PRO A 32 13.21 3.49 8.85
CA PRO A 32 12.65 2.87 7.67
C PRO A 32 11.68 1.84 8.23
N LEU A 33 10.38 2.04 7.96
CA LEU A 33 9.39 1.08 8.41
C LEU A 33 9.92 -0.26 7.93
N SER A 34 9.98 -1.24 8.84
CA SER A 34 10.48 -2.57 8.46
C SER A 34 9.80 -2.94 7.16
N PHE A 35 10.57 -3.37 6.16
CA PHE A 35 10.02 -3.62 4.82
C PHE A 35 8.76 -4.49 4.86
N ALA A 36 8.70 -5.42 5.83
CA ALA A 36 7.50 -6.20 6.15
C ALA A 36 6.29 -5.36 6.62
N ALA A 37 6.50 -4.36 7.47
CA ALA A 37 5.45 -3.43 7.88
C ALA A 37 4.90 -2.63 6.69
N LEU A 38 5.76 -2.22 5.76
CA LEU A 38 5.33 -1.55 4.53
C LEU A 38 4.48 -2.48 3.64
N VAL A 39 4.92 -3.73 3.45
CA VAL A 39 4.14 -4.74 2.71
C VAL A 39 2.78 -4.98 3.35
N VAL A 40 2.71 -5.03 4.69
CA VAL A 40 1.44 -5.17 5.42
C VAL A 40 0.54 -3.96 5.23
N ILE A 41 1.07 -2.74 5.37
CA ILE A 41 0.29 -1.50 5.24
C ILE A 41 -0.22 -1.34 3.81
N THR A 42 0.64 -1.53 2.81
CA THR A 42 0.28 -1.43 1.38
C THR A 42 -0.71 -2.51 0.98
N GLY A 43 -0.54 -3.75 1.47
CA GLY A 43 -1.50 -4.84 1.27
C GLY A 43 -2.85 -4.56 1.93
N PHE A 44 -2.87 -4.07 3.17
CA PHE A 44 -4.11 -3.77 3.88
C PHE A 44 -4.87 -2.60 3.24
N MET A 45 -4.18 -1.49 2.93
CA MET A 45 -4.79 -0.34 2.25
C MET A 45 -5.21 -0.68 0.84
N GLY A 46 -4.39 -1.43 0.10
CA GLY A 46 -4.75 -1.94 -1.21
C GLY A 46 -6.03 -2.78 -1.15
N GLY A 47 -6.13 -3.69 -0.20
CA GLY A 47 -7.32 -4.55 -0.04
C GLY A 47 -8.59 -3.77 0.28
N ILE A 48 -8.53 -2.80 1.20
CA ILE A 48 -9.68 -1.96 1.55
C ILE A 48 -10.07 -1.04 0.39
N PHE A 49 -9.09 -0.35 -0.20
CA PHE A 49 -9.35 0.59 -1.28
C PHE A 49 -9.91 -0.11 -2.52
N TRP A 50 -9.32 -1.25 -2.90
CA TRP A 50 -9.78 -1.99 -4.07
C TRP A 50 -11.11 -2.71 -3.86
N SER A 51 -11.40 -3.18 -2.64
CA SER A 51 -12.72 -3.74 -2.32
C SER A 51 -13.81 -2.67 -2.33
N ALA A 52 -13.52 -1.44 -1.91
CA ALA A 52 -14.45 -0.31 -2.05
C ALA A 52 -14.71 0.02 -3.52
N ILE A 53 -13.68 0.03 -4.37
CA ILE A 53 -13.86 0.20 -5.83
C ILE A 53 -14.69 -0.95 -6.43
N ALA A 54 -14.41 -2.19 -6.04
CA ALA A 54 -15.18 -3.35 -6.50
C ALA A 54 -16.66 -3.25 -6.10
N TYR A 55 -16.94 -2.75 -4.89
CA TYR A 55 -18.29 -2.45 -4.45
C TYR A 55 -18.96 -1.36 -5.30
N LEU A 56 -18.21 -0.32 -5.67
CA LEU A 56 -18.72 0.73 -6.56
C LEU A 56 -19.02 0.19 -7.97
N CYS A 57 -18.20 -0.73 -8.49
CA CYS A 57 -18.46 -1.43 -9.75
C CYS A 57 -19.73 -2.31 -9.66
N TYR A 58 -19.98 -2.95 -8.52
CA TYR A 58 -21.23 -3.66 -8.24
C TYR A 58 -22.43 -2.70 -8.22
N TYR A 59 -22.30 -1.56 -7.53
CA TYR A 59 -23.34 -0.54 -7.46
C TYR A 59 -23.72 0.02 -8.84
N PHE A 60 -22.74 0.26 -9.71
CA PHE A 60 -22.97 0.67 -11.09
C PHE A 60 -23.36 -0.47 -12.04
N SER A 61 -23.60 -1.69 -11.53
CA SER A 61 -23.98 -2.87 -12.31
C SER A 61 -22.95 -3.30 -13.38
N PHE A 62 -21.69 -2.89 -13.26
CA PHE A 62 -20.59 -3.38 -14.11
C PHE A 62 -20.23 -4.83 -13.79
N THR A 63 -20.43 -5.21 -12.53
CA THR A 63 -20.15 -6.55 -12.00
C THR A 63 -21.40 -7.09 -11.32
N LYS A 64 -21.85 -8.29 -11.71
CA LYS A 64 -22.96 -9.00 -11.05
C LYS A 64 -22.52 -9.85 -9.85
N ILE A 65 -21.23 -9.79 -9.50
CA ILE A 65 -20.65 -10.56 -8.41
C ILE A 65 -20.87 -9.79 -7.11
N GLU A 66 -21.61 -10.38 -6.19
CA GLU A 66 -21.82 -9.80 -4.87
C GLU A 66 -20.50 -9.85 -4.06
N PRO A 67 -20.12 -8.76 -3.36
CA PRO A 67 -18.91 -8.75 -2.53
C PRO A 67 -18.91 -9.86 -1.47
N THR A 68 -20.09 -10.26 -0.99
CA THR A 68 -20.33 -11.29 0.02
C THR A 68 -20.06 -12.72 -0.48
N VAL A 69 -19.86 -12.91 -1.79
CA VAL A 69 -19.65 -14.23 -2.40
C VAL A 69 -18.49 -15.00 -1.75
N ILE A 70 -17.49 -14.30 -1.21
CA ILE A 70 -16.33 -14.89 -0.53
C ILE A 70 -16.73 -15.81 0.64
N PHE A 71 -17.89 -15.58 1.23
CA PHE A 71 -18.40 -16.38 2.33
C PHE A 71 -19.28 -17.54 1.87
N GLU A 72 -19.70 -17.66 0.61
CA GLU A 72 -20.51 -18.79 0.13
C GLU A 72 -19.96 -20.19 0.50
N PRO A 73 -18.66 -20.50 0.33
CA PRO A 73 -18.14 -21.82 0.69
C PRO A 73 -17.99 -22.05 2.20
N TRP A 74 -18.12 -21.00 3.02
CA TRP A 74 -17.86 -21.05 4.47
C TRP A 74 -19.06 -20.67 5.34
N ALA A 75 -20.06 -19.96 4.80
CA ALA A 75 -21.15 -19.34 5.56
C ALA A 75 -22.50 -19.82 5.05
N ALA A 76 -23.23 -20.49 5.95
CA ALA A 76 -24.56 -21.02 5.74
C ALA A 76 -25.62 -20.23 6.54
N GLY A 77 -25.61 -18.89 6.49
CA GLY A 77 -26.54 -18.09 7.31
C GLY A 77 -26.93 -16.71 6.76
N ASP A 78 -28.19 -16.33 7.02
CA ASP A 78 -28.88 -15.07 6.65
C ASP A 78 -28.16 -13.75 7.04
N TRP A 79 -27.10 -13.82 7.85
CA TRP A 79 -26.33 -12.63 8.22
C TRP A 79 -25.39 -12.17 7.08
N VAL A 80 -25.09 -13.04 6.12
CA VAL A 80 -24.21 -12.75 4.98
C VAL A 80 -24.83 -11.69 4.07
N ASP A 81 -26.15 -11.73 3.87
CA ASP A 81 -26.87 -10.80 2.98
C ASP A 81 -27.17 -9.44 3.64
N LYS A 82 -26.88 -9.30 4.94
CA LYS A 82 -27.05 -8.04 5.66
C LYS A 82 -25.84 -7.13 5.45
N TRP A 83 -26.03 -5.85 5.76
CA TRP A 83 -24.96 -4.84 5.72
C TRP A 83 -23.70 -5.25 6.51
N ILE A 84 -23.85 -6.08 7.54
CA ILE A 84 -22.74 -6.64 8.31
C ILE A 84 -21.84 -7.57 7.47
N GLY A 85 -22.42 -8.35 6.55
CA GLY A 85 -21.68 -9.24 5.65
C GLY A 85 -20.82 -8.48 4.66
N MET A 86 -21.28 -7.32 4.20
CA MET A 86 -20.50 -6.43 3.32
C MET A 86 -19.25 -5.88 4.01
N VAL A 87 -19.39 -5.38 5.24
CA VAL A 87 -18.25 -4.89 6.02
C VAL A 87 -17.26 -6.02 6.31
N LEU A 88 -17.77 -7.20 6.68
CA LEU A 88 -16.95 -8.38 6.94
C LEU A 88 -16.20 -8.85 5.68
N ALA A 89 -16.84 -8.75 4.50
CA ALA A 89 -16.24 -9.12 3.23
C ALA A 89 -15.08 -8.18 2.88
N ILE A 90 -15.29 -6.86 2.99
CA ILE A 90 -14.23 -5.85 2.80
C ILE A 90 -13.05 -6.13 3.74
N LEU A 91 -13.33 -6.44 5.01
CA LEU A 91 -12.29 -6.77 5.98
C LEU A 91 -11.54 -8.06 5.58
N ALA A 92 -12.26 -9.10 5.15
CA ALA A 92 -11.69 -10.36 4.70
C ALA A 92 -10.82 -10.18 3.45
N TYR A 93 -11.27 -9.41 2.46
CA TYR A 93 -10.46 -9.03 1.30
C TYR A 93 -9.20 -8.26 1.72
N GLY A 94 -9.30 -7.38 2.72
CA GLY A 94 -8.16 -6.69 3.33
C GLY A 94 -7.12 -7.67 3.91
N ILE A 95 -7.57 -8.67 4.67
CA ILE A 95 -6.68 -9.67 5.27
C ILE A 95 -6.03 -10.56 4.20
N ILE A 96 -6.80 -11.04 3.22
CA ILE A 96 -6.29 -11.86 2.11
C ILE A 96 -5.28 -11.06 1.29
N SER A 97 -5.55 -9.77 1.07
CA SER A 97 -4.68 -8.85 0.35
C SER A 97 -3.29 -8.72 0.99
N ILE A 98 -3.18 -8.83 2.33
CA ILE A 98 -1.87 -8.87 3.00
C ILE A 98 -1.10 -10.12 2.58
N GLY A 99 -1.75 -11.30 2.58
CA GLY A 99 -1.13 -12.55 2.13
C GLY A 99 -0.66 -12.49 0.69
N VAL A 100 -1.50 -11.91 -0.18
CA VAL A 100 -1.19 -11.64 -1.58
C VAL A 100 0.03 -10.72 -1.70
N ALA A 101 0.10 -9.61 -0.97
CA ALA A 101 1.25 -8.71 -0.94
C ALA A 101 2.55 -9.40 -0.48
N PHE A 102 2.48 -10.34 0.47
CA PHE A 102 3.63 -11.17 0.85
C PHE A 102 4.07 -12.13 -0.27
N VAL A 103 3.13 -12.73 -0.98
CA VAL A 103 3.45 -13.57 -2.15
C VAL A 103 4.11 -12.73 -3.25
N TYR A 104 3.63 -11.50 -3.49
CA TYR A 104 4.30 -10.55 -4.37
C TYR A 104 5.75 -10.35 -3.94
N TYR A 105 5.98 -10.00 -2.67
CA TYR A 105 7.31 -9.78 -2.12
C TYR A 105 8.26 -10.98 -2.35
N ALA A 106 7.79 -12.19 -2.07
CA ALA A 106 8.60 -13.40 -2.22
C ALA A 106 9.04 -13.64 -3.67
N ILE A 107 8.16 -13.40 -4.63
CA ILE A 107 8.39 -13.66 -6.06
C ILE A 107 9.17 -12.52 -6.70
N LEU A 108 8.94 -11.27 -6.30
CA LEU A 108 9.37 -10.07 -7.01
C LEU A 108 10.56 -9.31 -6.46
N ARG A 109 11.20 -9.78 -5.37
CA ARG A 109 12.53 -9.29 -4.94
C ARG A 109 13.63 -9.30 -6.03
N ARG A 110 13.31 -9.77 -7.24
CA ARG A 110 14.25 -10.01 -8.34
C ARG A 110 14.00 -9.14 -9.57
N PHE A 111 12.86 -8.44 -9.68
CA PHE A 111 12.50 -7.72 -10.90
C PHE A 111 11.99 -6.29 -10.62
N LYS A 112 12.58 -5.30 -11.28
CA LYS A 112 12.32 -3.85 -11.07
C LYS A 112 11.35 -3.21 -12.08
N SER A 113 10.73 -3.99 -12.96
CA SER A 113 9.92 -3.41 -14.05
C SER A 113 8.46 -3.23 -13.62
N MET A 114 7.86 -2.07 -13.95
CA MET A 114 6.42 -1.80 -13.72
C MET A 114 5.52 -2.86 -14.37
N TRP A 115 6.00 -3.45 -15.47
CA TRP A 115 5.33 -4.55 -16.17
C TRP A 115 5.13 -5.78 -15.29
N VAL A 116 5.95 -5.97 -14.26
CA VAL A 116 5.83 -7.15 -13.40
C VAL A 116 4.65 -7.02 -12.43
N GLY A 117 4.28 -5.80 -12.03
CA GLY A 117 3.04 -5.55 -11.29
C GLY A 117 1.80 -5.89 -12.13
N ALA A 118 1.80 -5.52 -13.41
CA ALA A 118 0.71 -5.88 -14.32
C ALA A 118 0.63 -7.39 -14.57
N ALA A 119 1.78 -8.04 -14.85
CA ALA A 119 1.85 -9.49 -15.01
C ALA A 119 1.40 -10.24 -13.75
N TYR A 120 1.74 -9.70 -12.58
CA TYR A 120 1.27 -10.23 -11.30
C TYR A 120 -0.24 -10.10 -11.14
N GLY A 121 -0.85 -8.96 -11.49
CA GLY A 121 -2.30 -8.80 -11.47
C GLY A 121 -3.01 -9.79 -12.39
N VAL A 122 -2.48 -10.03 -13.59
CA VAL A 122 -3.01 -11.07 -14.49
C VAL A 122 -2.85 -12.47 -13.88
N ALA A 123 -1.71 -12.78 -13.28
CA ALA A 123 -1.47 -14.06 -12.64
C ALA A 123 -2.43 -14.30 -11.46
N LEU A 124 -2.69 -13.26 -10.65
CA LEU A 124 -3.68 -13.32 -9.57
C LEU A 124 -5.09 -13.53 -10.11
N PHE A 125 -5.46 -12.83 -11.19
CA PHE A 125 -6.75 -13.02 -11.83
C PHE A 125 -6.92 -14.46 -12.31
N LEU A 126 -5.91 -15.02 -12.98
CA LEU A 126 -5.93 -16.41 -13.41
C LEU A 126 -5.97 -17.39 -12.23
N LEU A 127 -5.23 -17.11 -11.15
CA LEU A 127 -5.26 -17.92 -9.94
C LEU A 127 -6.66 -17.92 -9.31
N PHE A 128 -7.28 -16.75 -9.19
CA PHE A 128 -8.66 -16.62 -8.72
C PHE A 128 -9.61 -17.40 -9.63
N PHE A 129 -9.42 -17.30 -10.94
CA PHE A 129 -10.25 -17.97 -11.92
C PHE A 129 -10.09 -19.50 -11.93
N LEU A 130 -8.91 -20.02 -11.64
CA LEU A 130 -8.64 -21.46 -11.66
C LEU A 130 -8.95 -22.14 -10.33
N VAL A 131 -8.67 -21.47 -9.21
CA VAL A 131 -8.77 -22.05 -7.87
C VAL A 131 -10.05 -21.66 -7.17
N LEU A 132 -10.42 -20.37 -7.24
CA LEU A 132 -11.57 -19.83 -6.52
C LEU A 132 -12.87 -19.99 -7.29
N TYR A 133 -12.91 -19.74 -8.61
CA TYR A 133 -14.10 -19.95 -9.43
C TYR A 133 -14.80 -21.33 -9.23
N PRO A 134 -14.09 -22.48 -9.21
CA PRO A 134 -14.75 -23.77 -8.98
C PRO A 134 -15.34 -23.92 -7.56
N LEU A 135 -14.93 -23.09 -6.59
CA LEU A 135 -15.49 -23.09 -5.24
C LEU A 135 -16.82 -22.33 -5.14
N PHE A 136 -17.17 -21.53 -6.15
CA PHE A 136 -18.38 -20.71 -6.16
C PHE A 136 -19.31 -21.10 -7.32
N PRO A 137 -20.04 -22.23 -7.22
CA PRO A 137 -20.98 -22.67 -8.26
C PRO A 137 -22.17 -21.72 -8.45
N SER A 138 -22.38 -20.80 -7.49
CA SER A 138 -23.42 -19.76 -7.50
C SER A 138 -23.14 -18.67 -8.53
N ILE A 139 -21.86 -18.37 -8.80
CA ILE A 139 -21.45 -17.46 -9.87
C ILE A 139 -21.72 -18.21 -11.18
N GLY A 140 -22.83 -17.90 -11.85
CA GLY A 140 -23.26 -18.60 -13.06
C GLY A 140 -22.13 -18.78 -14.08
N SER A 141 -22.28 -19.73 -15.02
CA SER A 141 -21.25 -20.00 -16.04
C SER A 141 -20.71 -18.70 -16.67
N LEU A 142 -19.41 -18.63 -16.97
CA LEU A 142 -18.76 -17.41 -17.51
C LEU A 142 -19.48 -16.78 -18.70
N MET A 143 -20.14 -17.59 -19.51
CA MET A 143 -20.93 -17.11 -20.64
C MET A 143 -22.21 -16.35 -20.22
N LYS A 144 -22.71 -16.56 -19.00
CA LYS A 144 -23.91 -15.89 -18.45
C LYS A 144 -23.61 -14.62 -17.64
N ILE A 145 -22.45 -14.52 -17.00
CA ILE A 145 -22.11 -13.35 -16.16
C ILE A 145 -22.01 -12.09 -17.05
N GLY A 146 -21.51 -12.25 -18.27
CA GLY A 146 -21.35 -11.19 -19.26
C GLY A 146 -19.88 -10.78 -19.39
N VAL A 147 -19.48 -10.43 -20.61
CA VAL A 147 -18.10 -10.02 -20.92
C VAL A 147 -17.71 -8.77 -20.12
N ASP A 148 -18.67 -7.89 -19.83
CA ASP A 148 -18.46 -6.66 -19.06
C ASP A 148 -17.92 -6.93 -17.66
N THR A 149 -18.46 -7.92 -16.94
CA THR A 149 -17.99 -8.30 -15.62
C THR A 149 -16.60 -8.91 -15.68
N PHE A 150 -16.33 -9.77 -16.67
CA PHE A 150 -15.00 -10.37 -16.85
C PHE A 150 -13.92 -9.31 -17.10
N VAL A 151 -14.18 -8.38 -18.03
CA VAL A 151 -13.25 -7.30 -18.37
C VAL A 151 -13.07 -6.35 -17.19
N THR A 152 -14.15 -6.00 -16.48
CA THR A 152 -14.09 -5.13 -15.29
C THR A 152 -13.26 -5.78 -14.18
N SER A 153 -13.51 -7.06 -13.86
CA SER A 153 -12.73 -7.79 -12.87
C SER A 153 -11.25 -7.86 -13.28
N LEU A 154 -10.94 -8.27 -14.51
CA LEU A 154 -9.55 -8.33 -15.00
C LEU A 154 -8.85 -6.97 -14.88
N CYS A 155 -9.52 -5.89 -15.26
CA CYS A 155 -8.99 -4.53 -15.11
C CYS A 155 -8.68 -4.20 -13.65
N LEU A 156 -9.61 -4.49 -12.73
CA LEU A 156 -9.39 -4.27 -11.30
C LEU A 156 -8.19 -5.08 -10.79
N TYR A 157 -8.06 -6.35 -11.15
CA TYR A 157 -6.92 -7.16 -10.72
C TYR A 157 -5.58 -6.65 -11.27
N ILE A 158 -5.54 -6.19 -12.52
CA ILE A 158 -4.35 -5.58 -13.11
C ILE A 158 -3.98 -4.31 -12.35
N LEU A 159 -4.93 -3.40 -12.14
CA LEU A 159 -4.69 -2.15 -11.43
C LEU A 159 -4.25 -2.40 -9.98
N TYR A 160 -4.86 -3.35 -9.29
CA TYR A 160 -4.43 -3.78 -7.96
C TYR A 160 -3.00 -4.33 -7.97
N GLY A 161 -2.67 -5.21 -8.92
CA GLY A 161 -1.32 -5.76 -9.05
C GLY A 161 -0.27 -4.70 -9.37
N VAL A 162 -0.60 -3.73 -10.22
CA VAL A 162 0.26 -2.57 -10.51
C VAL A 162 0.42 -1.69 -9.28
N PHE A 163 -0.64 -1.42 -8.53
CA PHE A 163 -0.58 -0.64 -7.29
C PHE A 163 0.36 -1.29 -6.27
N VAL A 164 0.12 -2.56 -5.91
CA VAL A 164 0.97 -3.32 -4.97
C VAL A 164 2.40 -3.36 -5.48
N GLY A 165 2.56 -3.63 -6.78
CA GLY A 165 3.88 -3.78 -7.35
C GLY A 165 4.70 -2.51 -7.42
N TYR A 166 4.05 -1.40 -7.77
CA TYR A 166 4.68 -0.09 -7.76
C TYR A 166 5.06 0.32 -6.35
N SER A 167 4.16 0.17 -5.36
CA SER A 167 4.44 0.53 -3.96
C SER A 167 5.64 -0.23 -3.40
N ILE A 168 5.72 -1.55 -3.64
CA ILE A 168 6.82 -2.39 -3.10
C ILE A 168 8.13 -2.15 -3.87
N SER A 169 8.09 -2.09 -5.20
CA SER A 169 9.31 -1.92 -6.02
C SER A 169 9.91 -0.52 -5.91
N TYR A 170 9.08 0.52 -5.74
CA TYR A 170 9.55 1.88 -5.52
C TYR A 170 10.30 1.99 -4.19
N GLU A 171 9.72 1.45 -3.11
CA GLU A 171 10.35 1.46 -1.78
C GLU A 171 11.68 0.69 -1.76
N GLU A 172 11.75 -0.48 -2.41
CA GLU A 172 13.01 -1.24 -2.52
C GLU A 172 14.10 -0.42 -3.22
N ASN A 173 13.73 0.33 -4.26
CA ASN A 173 14.66 1.16 -5.01
C ASN A 173 15.13 2.37 -4.21
N GLU A 174 14.23 3.00 -3.44
CA GLU A 174 14.56 4.13 -2.56
C GLU A 174 15.49 3.72 -1.42
N LEU A 175 15.21 2.58 -0.76
CA LEU A 175 16.07 2.01 0.28
C LEU A 175 17.49 1.68 -0.25
N ARG A 176 17.60 1.15 -1.47
CA ARG A 176 18.90 0.92 -2.12
C ARG A 176 19.64 2.22 -2.47
N ALA A 177 18.93 3.25 -2.90
CA ALA A 177 19.52 4.54 -3.24
C ALA A 177 20.10 5.25 -1.99
N LYS A 178 19.40 5.16 -0.85
CA LYS A 178 19.90 5.67 0.44
C LYS A 178 21.17 4.95 0.88
N HIS A 179 21.20 3.61 0.83
CA HIS A 179 22.39 2.84 1.22
C HIS A 179 23.61 3.09 0.31
N GLY A 180 23.41 3.22 -1.00
CA GLY A 180 24.52 3.49 -1.94
C GLY A 180 25.12 4.90 -1.84
N SER A 181 24.40 5.86 -1.26
CA SER A 181 24.89 7.23 -1.06
C SER A 181 25.73 7.38 0.21
N THR A 182 25.50 6.55 1.22
CA THR A 182 26.28 6.56 2.48
C THR A 182 27.72 6.06 2.28
N ASP A 183 27.95 5.15 1.34
CA ASP A 183 29.31 4.67 1.01
C ASP A 183 30.16 5.71 0.25
N GLN A 184 29.54 6.69 -0.40
CA GLN A 184 30.24 7.74 -1.18
C GLN A 184 30.66 8.95 -0.32
N VAL A 185 30.01 9.17 0.83
CA VAL A 185 30.33 10.30 1.73
C VAL A 185 31.47 9.96 2.70
N SER A 186 31.85 8.68 2.80
CA SER A 186 32.92 8.21 3.69
C SER A 186 34.28 7.97 2.98
N GLN A 187 34.41 8.38 1.71
CA GLN A 187 35.64 8.32 0.91
C GLN A 187 36.15 9.73 0.58
#